data_AF-A0A2V5SHB0-F1
#
_entry.id   AF-A0A2V5SHB0-F1
#
_cell.length_a   1.000
_cell.length_b   1.000
_cell.length_c   1.000
_cell.angle_alpha   90.00
_cell.angle_beta   90.00
_cell.angle_gamma   90.00
#
_symmetry.space_group_name_H-M   'P 1'
#
loop_
_entity.id
_entity.type
_entity.pdbx_description
1 polymer ?
#
loop_
_entity_poly.entity_id
_entity_poly.type
_entity_poly.pdbx_seq_one_letter_code
_entity_poly.pdbx_strand_id
1 'polypeptide(L)'
;MNILLKPKKAVEAQFGKKATMATNLLNMVGQGEKAFGFLTGDLESGFDITVGFFNDTARYVAFKKRSDRKWEESDLRAVLMQIGPFSNWTSKPGSDFFDYAEKSGGKIVAEATGWQSPKRHYAFAFVATLDGEIGILPDKSALDQKFPT
;
A
#
# COMPACT_ATOMS: atom_id res chain seq x y z
N MET A 1 -11.63 -7.42 -3.09
CA MET A 1 -11.55 -7.38 -1.62
C MET A 1 -10.37 -6.50 -1.26
N ASN A 2 -10.53 -5.56 -0.32
CA ASN A 2 -9.48 -4.64 0.11
C ASN A 2 -8.46 -5.32 1.05
N ILE A 3 -7.14 -5.17 0.84
CA ILE A 3 -6.11 -5.64 1.80
C ILE A 3 -5.97 -4.71 3.00
N LEU A 4 -6.27 -3.42 2.84
CA LEU A 4 -6.28 -2.49 3.96
C LEU A 4 -7.41 -2.90 4.90
N LEU A 5 -7.19 -2.71 6.20
CA LEU A 5 -8.07 -3.14 7.27
C LEU A 5 -8.20 -4.67 7.43
N LYS A 6 -7.34 -5.45 6.77
CA LYS A 6 -7.30 -6.91 6.95
C LYS A 6 -6.22 -7.34 7.94
N PRO A 7 -6.44 -8.46 8.66
CA PRO A 7 -5.39 -9.07 9.46
C PRO A 7 -4.31 -9.70 8.58
N LYS A 8 -3.09 -9.81 9.12
CA LYS A 8 -1.93 -10.39 8.40
C LYS A 8 -2.25 -11.71 7.68
N LYS A 9 -2.92 -12.64 8.35
CA LYS A 9 -3.28 -13.95 7.79
C LYS A 9 -4.14 -13.84 6.53
N ALA A 10 -5.05 -12.86 6.47
CA ALA A 10 -5.88 -12.63 5.29
C ALA A 10 -5.07 -12.01 4.14
N VAL A 11 -4.12 -11.13 4.45
CA VAL A 11 -3.17 -10.57 3.47
C VAL A 11 -2.27 -11.66 2.89
N GLU A 12 -1.73 -12.56 3.74
CA GLU A 12 -0.97 -13.73 3.31
C GLU A 12 -1.78 -14.66 2.40
N ALA A 13 -3.05 -14.91 2.73
CA ALA A 13 -3.95 -15.69 1.89
C ALA A 13 -4.20 -15.04 0.52
N GLN A 14 -4.35 -13.71 0.48
CA GLN A 14 -4.55 -12.97 -0.77
C GLN A 14 -3.34 -13.05 -1.69
N PHE A 15 -2.12 -12.96 -1.15
CA PHE A 15 -0.90 -13.11 -1.95
C PHE A 15 -0.47 -14.56 -2.18
N GLY A 16 -1.13 -15.53 -1.53
CA GLY A 16 -0.77 -16.95 -1.59
C GLY A 16 0.63 -17.25 -1.02
N LYS A 17 1.15 -16.39 -0.13
CA LYS A 17 2.52 -16.45 0.38
C LYS A 17 2.58 -16.06 1.86
N LYS A 18 3.51 -16.66 2.59
CA LYS A 18 3.85 -16.23 3.95
C LYS A 18 4.62 -14.92 3.89
N ALA A 19 4.31 -14.01 4.81
CA ALA A 19 4.98 -12.72 4.88
C ALA A 19 6.32 -12.85 5.61
N THR A 20 7.35 -12.16 5.12
CA THR A 20 8.64 -12.01 5.80
C THR A 20 8.64 -10.73 6.63
N MET A 21 9.50 -10.61 7.65
CA MET A 21 9.69 -9.30 8.29
C MET A 21 10.24 -8.30 7.27
N ALA A 22 9.78 -7.05 7.35
CA ALA A 22 10.24 -5.95 6.51
C ALA A 22 10.57 -4.73 7.37
N THR A 23 11.32 -3.80 6.80
CA THR A 23 11.61 -2.52 7.45
C THR A 23 10.33 -1.70 7.58
N ASN A 24 10.11 -1.16 8.77
CA ASN A 24 9.01 -0.24 9.04
C ASN A 24 9.16 1.05 8.20
N LEU A 25 8.06 1.47 7.58
CA LEU A 25 8.07 2.58 6.65
C LEU A 25 7.73 3.91 7.32
N LEU A 26 6.99 3.89 8.43
CA LEU A 26 6.61 5.10 9.16
C LEU A 26 7.49 5.39 10.38
N ASN A 27 8.39 4.45 10.76
CA ASN A 27 9.24 4.54 11.94
C ASN A 27 8.45 4.70 13.26
N MET A 28 7.22 4.20 13.30
CA MET A 28 6.29 4.25 14.41
C MET A 28 6.34 2.98 15.27
N VAL A 29 7.54 2.41 15.46
CA VAL A 29 7.76 1.16 16.22
C VAL A 29 7.21 1.29 17.65
N GLY A 30 7.46 2.45 18.29
CA GLY A 30 6.98 2.73 19.64
C GLY A 30 5.46 2.84 19.76
N GLN A 31 4.76 3.02 18.63
CA GLN A 31 3.31 3.07 18.51
C GLN A 31 2.73 1.76 17.96
N GLY A 32 3.52 0.69 17.89
CA GLY A 32 3.06 -0.65 17.53
C GLY A 32 3.15 -1.01 16.04
N GLU A 33 3.82 -0.20 15.21
CA GLU A 33 4.01 -0.52 13.79
C GLU A 33 4.81 -1.82 13.61
N LYS A 34 4.25 -2.74 12.80
CA LYS A 34 4.94 -3.94 12.31
C LYS A 34 4.79 -4.02 10.80
N ALA A 35 5.90 -4.07 10.07
CA ALA A 35 5.89 -4.24 8.62
C ALA A 35 6.25 -5.67 8.20
N PHE A 36 5.57 -6.15 7.16
CA PHE A 36 5.86 -7.43 6.55
C PHE A 36 5.95 -7.32 5.03
N GLY A 37 6.87 -8.10 4.45
CA GLY A 37 7.20 -8.13 3.04
C GLY A 37 6.54 -9.29 2.29
N PHE A 38 6.20 -9.05 1.02
CA PHE A 38 5.73 -10.05 0.07
C PHE A 38 6.39 -9.81 -1.29
N LEU A 39 6.63 -10.89 -2.03
CA LEU A 39 7.16 -10.83 -3.40
C LEU A 39 6.10 -11.38 -4.36
N THR A 40 5.65 -10.57 -5.31
CA THR A 40 4.73 -10.99 -6.37
C THR A 40 5.43 -10.93 -7.72
N GLY A 41 4.96 -11.75 -8.68
CA GLY A 41 5.52 -11.82 -10.04
C GLY A 41 6.99 -12.27 -10.11
N ASP A 42 7.56 -12.12 -11.30
CA ASP A 42 8.99 -12.33 -11.59
C ASP A 42 9.78 -11.02 -11.48
N LEU A 43 11.03 -10.99 -11.95
CA LEU A 43 11.86 -9.79 -11.90
C LEU A 43 11.42 -8.71 -12.91
N GLU A 44 10.68 -9.09 -13.94
CA GLU A 44 10.28 -8.19 -15.04
C GLU A 44 8.95 -7.48 -14.76
N SER A 45 8.04 -8.16 -14.07
CA SER A 45 6.65 -7.73 -13.87
C SER A 45 6.22 -7.69 -12.40
N GLY A 46 7.09 -8.11 -11.49
CA GLY A 46 6.80 -8.25 -10.08
C GLY A 46 6.99 -7.00 -9.22
N PHE A 47 6.47 -7.10 -8.00
CA PHE A 47 6.59 -6.06 -6.98
C PHE A 47 7.18 -6.62 -5.68
N ASP A 48 8.06 -5.82 -5.07
CA ASP A 48 8.40 -5.93 -3.66
C ASP A 48 7.34 -5.16 -2.87
N ILE A 49 6.51 -5.89 -2.12
CA ILE A 49 5.37 -5.33 -1.41
C ILE A 49 5.72 -5.26 0.07
N THR A 50 5.49 -4.13 0.71
CA THR A 50 5.59 -3.96 2.16
C THR A 50 4.25 -3.55 2.72
N VAL A 51 3.69 -4.32 3.64
CA VAL A 51 2.42 -4.02 4.31
C VAL A 51 2.70 -3.71 5.77
N GLY A 52 2.23 -2.55 6.24
CA GLY A 52 2.34 -2.13 7.62
C GLY A 52 1.08 -2.39 8.40
N PHE A 53 1.26 -2.88 9.62
CA PHE A 53 0.19 -3.25 10.53
C PHE A 53 0.31 -2.45 11.82
N PHE A 54 -0.84 -2.03 12.34
CA PHE A 54 -1.02 -1.52 13.70
C PHE A 54 -2.13 -2.34 14.33
N ASN A 55 -1.93 -2.83 15.56
CA ASN A 55 -2.86 -3.74 16.24
C ASN A 55 -3.35 -4.88 15.33
N ASP A 56 -2.39 -5.53 14.67
CA ASP A 56 -2.57 -6.64 13.73
C ASP A 56 -3.47 -6.36 12.52
N THR A 57 -3.80 -5.09 12.26
CA THR A 57 -4.63 -4.64 11.14
C THR A 57 -3.79 -3.87 10.14
N ALA A 58 -3.88 -4.22 8.85
CA ALA A 58 -3.15 -3.54 7.78
C ALA A 58 -3.61 -2.08 7.67
N ARG A 59 -2.66 -1.14 7.79
CA ARG A 59 -2.90 0.31 7.72
C ARG A 59 -2.22 0.99 6.55
N TYR A 60 -1.16 0.41 6.02
CA TYR A 60 -0.55 0.91 4.79
C TYR A 60 0.02 -0.24 3.96
N VAL A 61 0.26 0.05 2.68
CA VAL A 61 0.97 -0.81 1.76
C VAL A 61 1.85 0.02 0.83
N ALA A 62 3.06 -0.47 0.56
CA ALA A 62 3.95 0.03 -0.47
C ALA A 62 4.19 -1.08 -1.50
N PHE A 63 4.23 -0.71 -2.77
CA PHE A 63 4.62 -1.58 -3.89
C PHE A 63 5.81 -0.93 -4.57
N LYS A 64 6.94 -1.62 -4.63
CA LYS A 64 8.13 -1.20 -5.39
C LYS A 64 8.30 -2.15 -6.57
N LYS A 65 8.46 -1.62 -7.78
CA LYS A 65 8.74 -2.42 -8.96
C LYS A 65 10.10 -3.11 -8.79
N ARG A 66 10.17 -4.39 -9.16
CA ARG A 66 11.42 -5.19 -9.05
C ARG A 66 12.38 -4.91 -10.19
N SER A 67 11.85 -4.62 -11.38
CA SER A 67 12.62 -4.24 -12.55
C SER A 67 13.08 -2.79 -12.48
N ASP A 68 14.14 -2.48 -13.21
CA ASP A 68 14.59 -1.13 -13.55
C ASP A 68 13.78 -0.46 -14.68
N ARG A 69 12.87 -1.21 -15.32
CA ARG A 69 11.97 -0.67 -16.35
C ARG A 69 11.19 0.52 -15.82
N LYS A 70 10.98 1.49 -16.70
CA LYS A 70 10.19 2.68 -16.44
C LYS A 70 8.84 2.33 -15.79
N TRP A 71 8.45 3.11 -14.80
CA TRP A 71 7.11 3.06 -14.21
C TRP A 71 6.08 3.64 -15.18
N GLU A 72 5.04 2.85 -15.47
CA GLU A 72 3.96 3.18 -16.38
C GLU A 72 2.62 3.24 -15.66
N GLU A 73 1.61 3.82 -16.31
CA GLU A 73 0.24 3.88 -15.78
C GLU A 73 -0.36 2.47 -15.56
N SER A 74 0.05 1.51 -16.39
CA SER A 74 -0.31 0.09 -16.26
C SER A 74 0.19 -0.51 -14.93
N ASP A 75 1.38 -0.10 -14.46
CA ASP A 75 1.92 -0.52 -13.16
C ASP A 75 1.06 0.01 -12.02
N LEU A 76 0.72 1.31 -12.05
CA LEU A 76 -0.17 1.91 -11.06
C LEU A 76 -1.50 1.17 -11.00
N ARG A 77 -2.12 0.90 -12.16
CA ARG A 77 -3.37 0.16 -12.23
C ARG A 77 -3.24 -1.24 -11.62
N ALA A 78 -2.15 -1.95 -11.93
CA ALA A 78 -1.89 -3.28 -11.41
C ALA A 78 -1.72 -3.29 -9.88
N VAL A 79 -1.01 -2.32 -9.30
CA VAL A 79 -0.85 -2.26 -7.84
C VAL A 79 -2.14 -1.85 -7.14
N LEU A 80 -2.90 -0.89 -7.66
CA LEU A 80 -4.19 -0.49 -7.07
C LEU A 80 -5.21 -1.64 -7.07
N MET A 81 -5.22 -2.45 -8.15
CA MET A 81 -6.05 -3.66 -8.24
C MET A 81 -5.65 -4.76 -7.24
N GLN A 82 -4.37 -4.82 -6.84
CA GLN A 82 -3.93 -5.71 -5.77
C GLN A 82 -4.40 -5.24 -4.39
N ILE A 83 -4.66 -3.94 -4.22
CA ILE A 83 -5.21 -3.41 -2.97
C ILE A 83 -6.70 -3.68 -2.90
N GLY A 84 -7.46 -3.25 -3.91
CA GLY A 84 -8.92 -3.34 -3.96
C GLY A 84 -9.47 -3.09 -5.37
N PRO A 85 -10.79 -3.16 -5.59
CA PRO A 85 -11.38 -2.96 -6.92
C PRO A 85 -10.98 -1.60 -7.52
N PHE A 86 -10.52 -1.59 -8.77
CA PHE A 86 -10.07 -0.34 -9.42
C PHE A 86 -11.15 0.75 -9.48
N SER A 87 -12.42 0.35 -9.62
CA SER A 87 -13.58 1.26 -9.63
C SER A 87 -13.76 2.08 -8.34
N ASN A 88 -13.13 1.67 -7.25
CA ASN A 88 -13.20 2.36 -5.97
C ASN A 88 -12.05 3.37 -5.81
N TRP A 89 -11.11 3.41 -6.75
CA TRP A 89 -10.01 4.37 -6.78
C TRP A 89 -10.35 5.56 -7.66
N THR A 90 -9.90 6.74 -7.24
CA THR A 90 -9.99 7.99 -8.00
C THR A 90 -8.63 8.66 -8.06
N SER A 91 -8.21 9.06 -9.24
CA SER A 91 -7.00 9.85 -9.49
C SER A 91 -7.28 10.91 -10.54
N LYS A 92 -6.74 12.12 -10.36
CA LYS A 92 -6.81 13.14 -11.41
C LYS A 92 -5.77 12.84 -12.50
N PRO A 93 -6.05 13.07 -13.79
CA PRO A 93 -5.04 12.96 -14.84
C PRO A 93 -3.79 13.80 -14.49
N GLY A 94 -2.61 13.19 -14.60
CA GLY A 94 -1.33 13.83 -14.25
C GLY A 94 -1.05 14.01 -12.75
N SER A 95 -1.93 13.52 -11.87
CA SER A 95 -1.70 13.52 -10.42
C SER A 95 -0.88 12.30 -9.99
N ASP A 96 0.08 12.53 -9.10
CA ASP A 96 0.77 11.45 -8.39
C ASP A 96 -0.07 10.89 -7.24
N PHE A 97 -1.13 11.58 -6.82
CA PHE A 97 -2.00 11.19 -5.71
C PHE A 97 -3.27 10.50 -6.18
N PHE A 98 -3.74 9.58 -5.36
CA PHE A 98 -4.96 8.81 -5.58
C PHE A 98 -5.68 8.52 -4.26
N ASP A 99 -7.00 8.42 -4.34
CA ASP A 99 -7.88 8.16 -3.20
C ASP A 99 -8.72 6.91 -3.45
N TYR A 100 -9.09 6.24 -2.37
CA TYR A 100 -9.93 5.04 -2.37
C TYR A 100 -11.12 5.24 -1.44
N ALA A 101 -12.30 4.86 -1.91
CA ALA A 101 -13.49 4.78 -1.08
C ALA A 101 -14.26 3.51 -1.39
N GLU A 102 -14.39 2.61 -0.41
CA GLU A 102 -15.24 1.44 -0.50
C GLU A 102 -16.57 1.71 0.18
N LYS A 103 -17.66 1.41 -0.54
CA LYS A 103 -19.03 1.60 -0.05
C LYS A 103 -19.74 0.26 0.09
N SER A 104 -20.45 0.09 1.20
CA SER A 104 -21.38 -1.02 1.43
C SER A 104 -22.71 -0.47 1.92
N GLY A 105 -23.82 -0.82 1.26
CA GLY A 105 -25.14 -0.29 1.60
C GLY A 105 -25.22 1.25 1.57
N GLY A 106 -24.48 1.91 0.68
CA GLY A 106 -24.41 3.37 0.58
C GLY A 106 -23.53 4.07 1.62
N LYS A 107 -22.98 3.35 2.60
CA LYS A 107 -22.05 3.88 3.60
C LYS A 107 -20.61 3.58 3.23
N ILE A 108 -19.71 4.52 3.51
CA ILE A 108 -18.27 4.30 3.35
C ILE A 108 -17.79 3.37 4.47
N VAL A 109 -17.12 2.28 4.10
CA VAL A 109 -16.61 1.27 5.03
C VAL A 109 -15.08 1.21 5.07
N ALA A 110 -14.41 1.82 4.09
CA ALA A 110 -12.96 2.01 4.10
C ALA A 110 -12.60 3.22 3.23
N GLU A 111 -11.72 4.07 3.75
CA GLU A 111 -11.09 5.16 3.00
C GLU A 111 -9.58 5.01 3.08
N ALA A 112 -8.93 5.17 1.94
CA ALA A 112 -7.48 5.24 1.88
C ALA A 112 -7.07 6.34 0.92
N THR A 113 -5.88 6.86 1.11
CA THR A 113 -5.24 7.77 0.17
C THR A 113 -3.81 7.31 -0.04
N GLY A 114 -3.16 7.86 -1.05
CA GLY A 114 -1.84 7.42 -1.43
C GLY A 114 -1.25 8.23 -2.56
N TRP A 115 -0.07 7.80 -2.96
CA TRP A 115 0.64 8.38 -4.08
C TRP A 115 1.54 7.37 -4.78
N GLN A 116 1.96 7.73 -5.97
CA GLN A 116 3.05 7.08 -6.69
C GLN A 116 4.28 7.98 -6.74
N SER A 117 5.43 7.36 -6.99
CA SER A 117 6.69 8.04 -7.29
C SER A 117 7.28 7.36 -8.52
N PRO A 118 6.88 7.77 -9.74
CA PRO A 118 7.31 7.12 -10.97
C PRO A 118 8.82 7.17 -11.19
N LYS A 119 9.53 8.12 -10.59
CA LYS A 119 11.01 8.18 -10.65
C LYS A 119 11.72 7.18 -9.74
N ARG A 120 11.03 6.71 -8.69
CA ARG A 120 11.53 5.74 -7.70
C ARG A 120 10.84 4.38 -7.81
N HIS A 121 10.03 4.22 -8.86
CA HIS A 121 9.30 3.01 -9.21
C HIS A 121 8.49 2.42 -8.04
N TYR A 122 7.77 3.26 -7.28
CA TYR A 122 6.90 2.76 -6.21
C TYR A 122 5.55 3.47 -6.13
N ALA A 123 4.58 2.80 -5.50
CA ALA A 123 3.32 3.37 -5.05
C ALA A 123 3.07 3.04 -3.57
N PHE A 124 2.39 3.92 -2.87
CA PHE A 124 2.08 3.81 -1.45
C PHE A 124 0.63 4.19 -1.20
N ALA A 125 -0.08 3.43 -0.38
CA ALA A 125 -1.45 3.70 0.03
C ALA A 125 -1.62 3.44 1.54
N PHE A 126 -2.45 4.23 2.21
CA PHE A 126 -2.65 4.12 3.64
C PHE A 126 -4.04 4.58 4.09
N VAL A 127 -4.45 4.07 5.26
CA VAL A 127 -5.65 4.49 5.99
C VAL A 127 -5.22 5.42 7.12
N ALA A 128 -5.50 6.71 6.96
CA ALA A 128 -5.06 7.75 7.88
C ALA A 128 -5.63 7.56 9.30
N THR A 129 -6.93 7.30 9.40
CA THR A 129 -7.65 7.20 10.67
C THR A 129 -8.48 5.93 10.73
N LEU A 130 -8.51 5.31 11.91
CA LEU A 130 -9.38 4.18 12.24
C LEU A 130 -9.85 4.38 13.68
N ASP A 131 -11.14 4.17 13.95
CA ASP A 131 -11.71 4.44 15.27
C ASP A 131 -11.01 3.61 16.37
N GLY A 132 -10.62 4.29 17.45
CA GLY A 132 -9.90 3.66 18.56
C GLY A 132 -8.41 3.39 18.31
N GLU A 133 -7.90 3.74 17.12
CA GLU A 133 -6.51 3.54 16.73
C GLU A 133 -5.75 4.86 16.60
N ILE A 134 -4.41 4.77 16.66
CA ILE A 134 -3.57 5.92 16.38
C ILE A 134 -3.73 6.36 14.91
N GLY A 135 -3.85 7.67 14.70
CA GLY A 135 -3.80 8.27 13.37
C GLY A 135 -2.40 8.15 12.78
N ILE A 136 -2.31 7.90 11.47
CA ILE A 136 -1.05 7.91 10.74
C ILE A 136 -1.07 9.05 9.71
N LEU A 137 0.02 9.80 9.65
CA LEU A 137 0.24 10.82 8.62
C LEU A 137 1.62 10.59 8.00
N PRO A 138 1.71 9.74 6.97
CA PRO A 138 2.97 9.43 6.31
C PRO A 138 3.57 10.66 5.59
N ASP A 139 4.87 10.87 5.75
CA ASP A 139 5.63 11.89 5.00
C ASP A 139 6.15 11.28 3.69
N LYS A 140 5.66 11.80 2.56
CA LYS A 140 6.08 11.38 1.22
C LYS A 140 7.59 11.55 1.00
N SER A 141 8.19 12.64 1.47
CA SER A 141 9.62 12.90 1.28
C SER A 141 10.47 11.92 2.07
N ALA A 142 10.06 11.60 3.31
CA ALA A 142 10.72 10.59 4.12
C ALA A 142 10.59 9.18 3.51
N LEU A 143 9.43 8.85 2.95
CA LEU A 143 9.22 7.59 2.23
C LEU A 143 10.03 7.52 0.94
N ASP A 144 10.07 8.60 0.16
CA ASP A 144 10.89 8.71 -1.05
C ASP A 144 12.37 8.37 -0.76
N GLN A 145 12.92 8.76 0.39
CA GLN A 145 14.31 8.41 0.78
C GLN A 145 14.52 6.91 1.04
N LYS A 146 13.47 6.16 1.36
CA LYS A 146 13.52 4.71 1.60
C LYS A 146 13.46 3.90 0.30
N PHE A 147 13.07 4.51 -0.82
CA PHE A 147 13.03 3.89 -2.14
C PHE A 147 14.10 4.50 -3.05
N PRO A 148 15.16 3.74 -3.42
CA PRO A 148 16.16 4.25 -4.36
C PRO A 148 15.53 4.52 -5.72
N THR A 149 16.09 5.50 -6.43
CA THR A 149 15.83 5.76 -7.87
C THR A 149 16.55 4.74 -8.72
#